data_AF-A0A538HQG5-F1
#
_entry.id   AF-A0A538HQG5-F1
#
_cell.length_a   1.000
_cell.length_b   1.000
_cell.length_c   1.000
_cell.angle_alpha   90.00
_cell.angle_beta   90.00
_cell.angle_gamma   90.00
#
_symmetry.space_group_name_H-M   'P 1'
#
loop_
_entity.id
_entity.type
_entity.pdbx_description
1 polymer ?
#
loop_
_entity_poly.entity_id
_entity_poly.type
_entity_poly.pdbx_seq_one_letter_code
_entity_poly.pdbx_strand_id
1 'polypeptide(L)'
;MAAVVALLTAGAALADAGGRGTVTITTHDHDVTLFSDPVTNPCTAAPGTLTAVAANTVFHVTFFTNGDEFWVTGTAEGTATFTPDDPSGVSASGHFAAWFGESSNEKNDVQHDIFNLTLTNTDGSHVIVHETTHLSTNAAGVVTVNFDKMSVSCAG
;
A
#
# COMPACT_ATOMS: atom_id res chain seq x y z
N MET A 1 5.97 -0.57 -9.67
CA MET A 1 4.83 -0.62 -8.74
C MET A 1 4.80 0.72 -8.05
N ALA A 2 3.71 1.47 -8.26
CA ALA A 2 3.61 2.86 -7.87
C ALA A 2 3.53 2.93 -6.34
N ALA A 3 4.35 3.80 -5.75
CA ALA A 3 4.27 4.11 -4.33
C ALA A 3 2.84 4.53 -4.00
N VAL A 4 2.17 3.78 -3.12
CA VAL A 4 0.87 4.14 -2.55
C VAL A 4 1.11 5.28 -1.56
N VAL A 5 1.44 6.45 -2.09
CA VAL A 5 1.60 7.69 -1.33
C VAL A 5 0.65 8.71 -1.95
N ALA A 6 -0.62 8.58 -1.63
CA ALA A 6 -1.57 9.69 -1.71
C ALA A 6 -2.82 9.31 -0.95
N LEU A 7 -3.05 9.91 0.22
CA LEU A 7 -4.35 10.41 0.69
C LEU A 7 -4.17 10.95 2.12
N LEU A 8 -3.90 12.25 2.22
CA LEU A 8 -4.05 13.03 3.45
C LEU A 8 -4.91 14.25 3.11
N THR A 9 -6.23 14.09 3.15
CA THR A 9 -7.13 15.25 3.20
C THR A 9 -7.08 15.81 4.62
N ALA A 10 -6.32 16.90 4.78
CA ALA A 10 -6.14 17.60 6.04
C ALA A 10 -7.46 18.21 6.57
N GLY A 11 -7.78 17.96 7.84
CA GLY A 11 -8.97 18.53 8.46
C GLY A 11 -9.15 18.25 9.94
N ALA A 12 -8.16 18.53 10.78
CA ALA A 12 -8.40 18.68 12.22
C ALA A 12 -7.47 19.74 12.82
N ALA A 13 -8.06 20.83 13.32
CA ALA A 13 -7.34 21.85 14.09
C ALA A 13 -6.93 21.25 15.45
N LEU A 14 -5.67 21.41 15.85
CA LEU A 14 -5.19 20.95 17.16
C LEU A 14 -4.56 22.10 17.94
N ALA A 15 -4.89 22.12 19.23
CA ALA A 15 -4.37 23.06 20.21
C ALA A 15 -2.89 22.79 20.50
N ASP A 16 -2.07 23.82 20.38
CA ASP A 16 -0.63 23.78 20.64
C ASP A 16 -0.35 24.01 22.12
N ALA A 17 0.45 23.14 22.72
CA ALA A 17 0.98 23.28 24.06
C ALA A 17 2.51 23.46 24.01
N GLY A 18 2.98 24.55 23.39
CA GLY A 18 4.18 25.30 23.82
C GLY A 18 5.50 24.53 23.99
N GLY A 19 5.73 23.44 23.26
CA GLY A 19 6.96 22.66 23.25
C GLY A 19 7.11 21.94 21.91
N ARG A 20 8.27 21.31 21.65
CA ARG A 20 8.50 20.41 20.50
C ARG A 20 7.58 19.16 20.57
N GLY A 21 6.28 19.38 20.51
CA GLY A 21 5.26 18.37 20.65
C GLY A 21 5.12 17.57 19.36
N THR A 22 4.75 16.32 19.52
CA THR A 22 4.29 15.47 18.43
C THR A 22 2.77 15.55 18.34
N VAL A 23 2.25 15.63 17.13
CA VAL A 23 0.83 15.45 16.83
C VAL A 23 0.64 14.09 16.21
N THR A 24 -0.37 13.36 16.65
CA THR A 24 -0.81 12.12 16.01
C THR A 24 -2.21 12.29 15.45
N ILE A 25 -2.39 11.91 14.19
CA ILE A 25 -3.67 11.84 13.51
C ILE A 25 -3.94 10.38 13.19
N THR A 26 -5.16 9.94 13.49
CA THR A 26 -5.67 8.62 13.07
C THR A 26 -6.82 8.83 12.10
N THR A 27 -6.74 8.23 10.92
CA THR A 27 -7.79 8.28 9.91
C THR A 27 -8.35 6.88 9.68
N HIS A 28 -9.67 6.80 9.57
CA HIS A 28 -10.40 5.60 9.19
C HIS A 28 -11.23 5.91 7.95
N ASP A 29 -10.87 5.33 6.82
CA ASP A 29 -11.63 5.48 5.58
C ASP A 29 -12.18 4.13 5.11
N HIS A 30 -13.33 4.20 4.44
CA HIS A 30 -14.05 3.07 3.88
C HIS A 30 -14.30 3.29 2.39
N ASP A 31 -14.37 2.21 1.64
CA ASP A 31 -14.67 2.19 0.20
C ASP A 31 -13.73 3.08 -0.64
N VAL A 32 -12.43 3.09 -0.29
CA VAL A 32 -11.41 3.88 -0.97
C VAL A 32 -10.74 3.05 -2.07
N THR A 33 -10.69 3.58 -3.29
CA THR A 33 -9.85 2.99 -4.34
C THR A 33 -8.38 3.29 -4.04
N LEU A 34 -7.59 2.28 -3.70
CA LEU A 34 -6.17 2.44 -3.42
C LEU A 34 -5.37 2.60 -4.71
N PHE A 35 -5.66 1.76 -5.70
CA PHE A 35 -5.04 1.81 -7.01
C PHE A 35 -5.95 1.21 -8.08
N SER A 36 -5.67 1.57 -9.32
CA SER A 36 -6.31 1.04 -10.52
C SER A 36 -5.32 1.11 -11.66
N ASP A 37 -4.49 0.09 -11.79
CA ASP A 37 -3.32 0.10 -12.66
C ASP A 37 -3.41 -0.93 -13.78
N PRO A 38 -2.88 -0.63 -14.98
CA PRO A 38 -2.73 -1.61 -16.03
C PRO A 38 -1.69 -2.67 -15.63
N VAL A 39 -2.06 -3.94 -15.76
CA VAL A 39 -1.22 -5.10 -15.44
C VAL A 39 -1.41 -6.23 -16.45
N THR A 40 -0.55 -7.25 -16.39
CA THR A 40 -0.74 -8.51 -17.11
C THR A 40 -1.08 -9.60 -16.10
N ASN A 41 -2.18 -10.33 -16.32
CA ASN A 41 -2.56 -11.45 -15.46
C ASN A 41 -1.46 -12.53 -15.55
N PRO A 42 -0.81 -12.91 -14.44
CA PRO A 42 0.33 -13.82 -14.47
C PRO A 42 -0.04 -15.25 -14.86
N CYS A 43 -1.32 -15.64 -14.74
CA CYS A 43 -1.76 -17.00 -15.06
C CYS A 43 -2.22 -17.15 -16.50
N THR A 44 -2.79 -16.11 -17.10
CA THR A 44 -3.34 -16.14 -18.47
C THR A 44 -2.51 -15.35 -19.48
N ALA A 45 -1.54 -14.55 -19.02
CA ALA A 45 -0.78 -13.56 -19.79
C ALA A 45 -1.65 -12.48 -20.48
N ALA A 46 -2.95 -12.39 -20.14
CA ALA A 46 -3.85 -11.39 -20.69
C ALA A 46 -3.56 -10.01 -20.07
N PRO A 47 -3.49 -8.93 -20.88
CA PRO A 47 -3.44 -7.58 -20.35
C PRO A 47 -4.81 -7.16 -19.82
N GLY A 48 -4.81 -6.24 -18.85
CA GLY A 48 -6.02 -5.69 -18.27
C GLY A 48 -5.72 -4.66 -17.19
N THR A 49 -6.72 -4.32 -16.40
CA THR A 49 -6.61 -3.39 -15.26
C THR A 49 -6.88 -4.13 -13.95
N LEU A 50 -6.00 -3.98 -12.97
CA LEU A 50 -6.22 -4.43 -11.60
C LEU A 50 -6.63 -3.24 -10.74
N THR A 51 -7.81 -3.31 -10.15
CA THR A 51 -8.35 -2.30 -9.24
C THR A 51 -8.45 -2.87 -7.83
N ALA A 52 -7.92 -2.16 -6.84
CA ALA A 52 -8.07 -2.50 -5.43
C ALA A 52 -8.90 -1.44 -4.71
N VAL A 53 -9.99 -1.88 -4.08
CA VAL A 53 -10.87 -1.05 -3.27
C VAL A 53 -10.79 -1.53 -1.83
N ALA A 54 -10.24 -0.70 -0.95
CA ALA A 54 -10.18 -0.96 0.47
C ALA A 54 -11.57 -0.76 1.08
N ALA A 55 -12.11 -1.82 1.68
CA ALA A 55 -13.32 -1.74 2.49
C ALA A 55 -13.03 -1.05 3.82
N ASN A 56 -11.82 -1.23 4.35
CA ASN A 56 -11.34 -0.57 5.56
C ASN A 56 -9.89 -0.15 5.38
N THR A 57 -9.59 1.05 5.85
CA THR A 57 -8.23 1.54 6.03
C THR A 57 -8.07 2.13 7.42
N VAL A 58 -6.89 1.99 8.01
CA VAL A 58 -6.51 2.70 9.22
C VAL A 58 -5.12 3.27 9.01
N PHE A 59 -4.97 4.59 9.16
CA PHE A 59 -3.68 5.26 9.09
C PHE A 59 -3.40 5.97 10.39
N HIS A 60 -2.18 5.84 10.90
CA HIS A 60 -1.67 6.64 12.00
C HIS A 60 -0.51 7.46 11.47
N VAL A 61 -0.60 8.79 11.56
CA VAL A 61 0.49 9.70 11.19
C VAL A 61 0.87 10.49 12.43
N THR A 62 2.10 10.31 12.90
CA THR A 62 2.70 11.10 13.97
C THR A 62 3.79 11.98 13.38
N PHE A 63 3.76 13.28 13.65
CA PHE A 63 4.75 14.23 13.14
C PHE A 63 5.09 15.28 14.19
N PHE A 64 6.28 15.87 14.07
CA PHE A 64 6.68 17.00 14.92
C PHE A 64 6.06 18.30 14.40
N THR A 65 5.45 19.09 15.28
CA THR A 65 4.77 20.34 14.87
C THR A 65 5.72 21.43 14.34
N ASN A 66 7.01 21.31 14.63
CA ASN A 66 8.06 22.26 14.27
C ASN A 66 9.27 21.57 13.61
N GLY A 67 9.07 20.38 13.03
CA GLY A 67 10.10 19.58 12.38
C GLY A 67 9.56 18.92 11.12
N ASP A 68 10.44 18.27 10.37
CA ASP A 68 10.10 17.45 9.21
C ASP A 68 10.06 15.95 9.55
N GLU A 69 10.36 15.58 10.80
CA GLU A 69 10.36 14.19 11.23
C GLU A 69 8.92 13.67 11.39
N PHE A 70 8.71 12.44 10.89
CA PHE A 70 7.41 11.78 10.97
C PHE A 70 7.53 10.27 11.11
N TRP A 71 6.42 9.68 11.54
CA TRP A 71 6.20 8.25 11.56
C TRP A 71 4.78 7.98 11.09
N VAL A 72 4.64 7.12 10.09
CA VAL A 72 3.36 6.65 9.58
C VAL A 72 3.29 5.14 9.67
N THR A 73 2.10 4.64 10.03
CA THR A 73 1.72 3.24 9.83
C THR A 73 0.35 3.20 9.18
N GLY A 74 0.10 2.17 8.39
CA GLY A 74 -1.19 1.97 7.76
C GLY A 74 -1.53 0.52 7.54
N THR A 75 -2.83 0.24 7.61
CA THR A 75 -3.43 -1.02 7.17
C THR A 75 -4.54 -0.74 6.18
N ALA A 76 -4.66 -1.62 5.19
CA ALA A 76 -5.79 -1.62 4.28
C ALA A 76 -6.17 -3.05 3.91
N GLU A 77 -7.46 -3.33 3.86
CA GLU A 77 -7.97 -4.60 3.34
C GLU A 77 -9.23 -4.38 2.52
N GLY A 78 -9.48 -5.25 1.56
CA GLY A 78 -10.66 -5.13 0.73
C GLY A 78 -10.64 -6.04 -0.49
N THR A 79 -11.34 -5.59 -1.52
CA THR A 79 -11.54 -6.38 -2.74
C THR A 79 -10.58 -5.90 -3.83
N ALA A 80 -10.02 -6.85 -4.57
CA ALA A 80 -9.29 -6.57 -5.80
C ALA A 80 -9.98 -7.25 -6.98
N THR A 81 -10.06 -6.56 -8.12
CA THR A 81 -10.66 -7.06 -9.35
C THR A 81 -9.72 -6.85 -10.53
N PHE A 82 -9.56 -7.88 -11.35
CA PHE A 82 -8.87 -7.81 -12.63
C PHE A 82 -9.90 -7.81 -13.77
N THR A 83 -9.89 -6.74 -14.56
CA THR A 83 -10.72 -6.60 -15.76
C THR A 83 -9.83 -6.73 -17.00
N PRO A 84 -9.99 -7.78 -17.82
CA PRO A 84 -9.19 -7.94 -19.04
C PRO A 84 -9.55 -6.88 -20.08
N ASP A 85 -8.57 -6.52 -20.92
CA ASP A 85 -8.81 -5.59 -22.04
C ASP A 85 -9.75 -6.18 -23.09
N ASP A 86 -9.67 -7.50 -23.32
CA ASP A 86 -10.64 -8.27 -24.09
C ASP A 86 -11.86 -8.61 -23.21
N PRO A 87 -13.08 -8.13 -23.51
CA PRO A 87 -14.27 -8.40 -22.71
C PRO A 87 -14.67 -9.88 -22.64
N SER A 88 -14.17 -10.71 -23.55
CA SER A 88 -14.35 -12.16 -23.53
C SER A 88 -13.26 -12.90 -22.75
N GLY A 89 -12.24 -12.18 -22.28
CA GLY A 89 -11.11 -12.71 -21.53
C GLY A 89 -11.46 -13.13 -20.11
N VAL A 90 -10.49 -13.76 -19.46
CA VAL A 90 -10.60 -14.24 -18.08
C VAL A 90 -10.47 -13.06 -17.12
N SER A 91 -11.55 -12.72 -16.43
CA SER A 91 -11.54 -11.75 -15.32
C SER A 91 -11.25 -12.43 -14.00
N ALA A 92 -10.91 -11.65 -12.97
CA ALA A 92 -10.62 -12.18 -11.64
C ALA A 92 -11.17 -11.28 -10.54
N SER A 93 -11.47 -11.85 -9.39
CA SER A 93 -11.84 -11.11 -8.19
C SER A 93 -11.39 -11.84 -6.93
N GLY A 94 -11.10 -11.09 -5.88
CA GLY A 94 -10.76 -11.66 -4.58
C GLY A 94 -10.35 -10.60 -3.56
N HIS A 95 -9.49 -10.97 -2.63
CA HIS A 95 -9.19 -10.17 -1.45
C HIS A 95 -7.72 -9.76 -1.42
N PHE A 96 -7.46 -8.55 -0.92
CA PHE A 96 -6.12 -8.09 -0.60
C PHE A 96 -6.03 -7.60 0.86
N ALA A 97 -4.83 -7.68 1.41
CA ALA A 97 -4.48 -7.06 2.68
C ALA A 97 -3.09 -6.43 2.57
N ALA A 98 -2.95 -5.19 3.04
CA ALA A 98 -1.74 -4.40 3.02
C ALA A 98 -1.40 -3.89 4.44
N TRP A 99 -0.12 -3.90 4.78
CA TRP A 99 0.43 -3.24 5.96
C TRP A 99 1.68 -2.48 5.55
N PHE A 100 1.76 -1.20 5.90
CA PHE A 100 2.95 -0.42 5.62
C PHE A 100 3.34 0.48 6.79
N GLY A 101 4.57 0.95 6.76
CA GLY A 101 5.04 1.98 7.66
C GLY A 101 6.28 2.68 7.14
N GLU A 102 6.40 3.95 7.50
CA GLU A 102 7.54 4.79 7.17
C GLU A 102 7.91 5.61 8.40
N SER A 103 9.21 5.74 8.66
CA SER A 103 9.75 6.63 9.68
C SER A 103 10.89 7.43 9.09
N SER A 104 10.80 8.75 9.20
CA SER A 104 11.80 9.68 8.68
C SER A 104 12.26 10.64 9.77
N ASN A 105 13.57 10.85 9.85
CA ASN A 105 14.20 11.83 10.72
C ASN A 105 15.57 12.25 10.18
N GLU A 106 16.22 13.16 10.88
CA GLU A 106 17.56 13.70 10.59
C GLU A 106 18.71 12.67 10.49
N LYS A 107 18.45 11.40 10.82
CA LYS A 107 19.44 10.31 10.81
C LYS A 107 19.13 9.22 9.80
N ASN A 108 17.87 8.94 9.56
CA ASN A 108 17.46 7.88 8.66
C ASN A 108 16.04 8.07 8.12
N ASP A 109 15.82 7.40 7.00
CA ASP A 109 14.50 7.16 6.43
C ASP A 109 14.33 5.65 6.30
N VAL A 110 13.21 5.11 6.77
CA VAL A 110 12.92 3.68 6.75
C VAL A 110 11.50 3.47 6.28
N GLN A 111 11.32 2.67 5.23
CA GLN A 111 10.04 2.32 4.63
C GLN A 111 9.91 0.80 4.59
N HIS A 112 8.72 0.29 4.86
CA HIS A 112 8.39 -1.12 4.71
C HIS A 112 6.93 -1.31 4.32
N ASP A 113 6.67 -2.30 3.49
CA ASP A 113 5.33 -2.70 3.07
C ASP A 113 5.22 -4.22 3.01
N ILE A 114 4.04 -4.73 3.34
CA ILE A 114 3.62 -6.10 3.13
C ILE A 114 2.30 -6.05 2.38
N PHE A 115 2.24 -6.71 1.24
CA PHE A 115 1.03 -6.84 0.44
C PHE A 115 0.72 -8.31 0.16
N ASN A 116 -0.52 -8.70 0.41
CA ASN A 116 -1.04 -10.02 0.10
C ASN A 116 -2.28 -9.88 -0.77
N LEU A 117 -2.36 -10.68 -1.83
CA LEU A 117 -3.48 -10.69 -2.75
C LEU A 117 -3.80 -12.13 -3.15
N THR A 118 -5.08 -12.46 -3.13
CA THR A 118 -5.60 -13.71 -3.69
C THR A 118 -6.75 -13.38 -4.60
N LEU A 119 -6.65 -13.75 -5.88
CA LEU A 119 -7.71 -13.62 -6.88
C LEU A 119 -8.14 -15.00 -7.37
N THR A 120 -9.42 -15.14 -7.66
CA THR A 120 -9.98 -16.28 -8.37
C THR A 120 -10.37 -15.81 -9.77
N ASN A 121 -9.76 -16.41 -10.78
CA ASN A 121 -10.07 -16.20 -12.18
C ASN A 121 -11.40 -16.89 -12.53
N THR A 122 -12.11 -16.39 -13.54
CA THR A 122 -13.37 -17.00 -14.01
C THR A 122 -13.19 -18.37 -14.65
N ASP A 123 -11.97 -18.74 -15.02
CA ASP A 123 -11.59 -20.09 -15.47
C ASP A 123 -11.31 -21.07 -14.31
N GLY A 124 -11.40 -20.61 -13.06
CA GLY A 124 -11.18 -21.39 -11.85
C GLY A 124 -9.75 -21.35 -11.31
N SER A 125 -8.78 -20.82 -12.07
CA SER A 125 -7.40 -20.67 -11.56
C SER A 125 -7.29 -19.55 -10.52
N HIS A 126 -6.25 -19.58 -9.70
CA HIS A 126 -6.01 -18.61 -8.65
C HIS A 126 -4.69 -17.87 -8.85
N VAL A 127 -4.71 -16.54 -8.71
CA VAL A 127 -3.50 -15.72 -8.59
C VAL A 127 -3.26 -15.48 -7.10
N ILE A 128 -2.08 -15.87 -6.61
CA ILE A 128 -1.66 -15.60 -5.23
C ILE A 128 -0.39 -14.75 -5.28
N VAL A 129 -0.42 -13.60 -4.63
CA VAL A 129 0.72 -12.68 -4.49
C VAL A 129 1.04 -12.51 -3.01
N HIS A 130 2.33 -12.62 -2.69
CA HIS A 130 2.90 -12.19 -1.42
C HIS A 130 4.08 -11.27 -1.69
N GLU A 131 4.06 -10.09 -1.11
CA GLU A 131 5.10 -9.09 -1.23
C GLU A 131 5.58 -8.65 0.15
N THR A 132 6.89 -8.43 0.28
CA THR A 132 7.48 -7.77 1.43
C THR A 132 8.63 -6.89 0.94
N THR A 133 8.54 -5.60 1.22
CA THR A 133 9.56 -4.62 0.85
C THR A 133 10.13 -3.96 2.09
N HIS A 134 11.40 -3.56 2.00
CA HIS A 134 12.05 -2.74 3.00
C HIS A 134 13.13 -1.90 2.35
N LEU A 135 13.10 -0.61 2.63
CA LEU A 135 14.13 0.34 2.23
C LEU A 135 14.55 1.13 3.48
N SER A 136 15.85 1.24 3.71
CA SER A 136 16.42 2.13 4.71
C SER A 136 17.52 2.97 4.09
N THR A 137 17.53 4.26 4.38
CA THR A 137 18.62 5.18 4.04
C THR A 137 19.14 5.88 5.30
N ASN A 138 20.40 6.30 5.29
CA ASN A 138 20.96 7.14 6.36
C ASN A 138 20.90 8.63 6.00
N ALA A 139 21.34 9.50 6.91
CA ALA A 139 21.37 10.96 6.72
C ALA A 139 22.12 11.46 5.47
N ALA A 140 23.03 10.66 4.91
CA ALA A 140 23.74 11.00 3.68
C ALA A 140 23.00 10.54 2.41
N GLY A 141 21.77 10.02 2.55
CA GLY A 141 20.99 9.41 1.46
C GLY A 141 21.52 8.05 1.01
N VAL A 142 22.44 7.44 1.75
CA VAL A 142 23.01 6.14 1.39
C VAL A 142 22.06 5.04 1.84
N VAL A 143 21.67 4.18 0.91
CA VAL A 143 20.88 2.97 1.17
C VAL A 143 21.68 2.04 2.08
N THR A 144 21.13 1.73 3.26
CA THR A 144 21.72 0.83 4.25
C THR A 144 21.09 -0.56 4.22
N VAL A 145 19.80 -0.65 3.90
CA VAL A 145 19.07 -1.90 3.68
C VAL A 145 18.13 -1.70 2.50
N ASN A 146 18.10 -2.68 1.61
CA ASN A 146 17.12 -2.71 0.53
C ASN A 146 16.79 -4.17 0.20
N PHE A 147 15.51 -4.51 0.27
CA PHE A 147 15.01 -5.72 -0.35
C PHE A 147 13.58 -5.52 -0.84
N ASP A 148 13.28 -6.24 -1.90
CA ASP A 148 11.94 -6.42 -2.46
C ASP A 148 11.80 -7.92 -2.72
N LYS A 149 10.81 -8.52 -2.05
CA LYS A 149 10.51 -9.94 -2.13
C LYS A 149 9.06 -10.13 -2.51
N MET A 150 8.81 -10.13 -3.81
CA MET A 150 7.53 -10.54 -4.38
C MET A 150 7.57 -12.00 -4.83
N SER A 151 6.54 -12.75 -4.47
CA SER A 151 6.23 -14.06 -5.04
C SER A 151 4.83 -14.03 -5.65
N VAL A 152 4.74 -14.59 -6.86
CA VAL A 152 3.48 -14.74 -7.59
C VAL A 152 3.35 -16.20 -7.96
N SER A 153 2.19 -16.78 -7.70
CA SER A 153 1.90 -18.17 -8.09
C SER A 153 0.51 -18.29 -8.71
N CYS A 154 0.40 -19.27 -9.60
CA CYS A 154 -0.82 -19.67 -10.26
C CYS A 154 -1.17 -21.08 -9.78
N ALA A 155 -2.32 -21.22 -9.13
CA ALA A 155 -2.87 -22.52 -8.74
C ALA A 155 -4.11 -22.84 -9.58
N GLY A 156 -4.42 -24.12 -9.76
CA GLY A 156 -5.60 -24.59 -10.49
C GLY A 156 -6.32 -25.70 -9.73
#